data_AF-A0A1G0Y2P2-F1
#
_entry.id   AF-A0A1G0Y2P2-F1
#
_cell.length_a   1.000
_cell.length_b   1.000
_cell.length_c   1.000
_cell.angle_alpha   90.00
_cell.angle_beta   90.00
_cell.angle_gamma   90.00
#
_symmetry.space_group_name_H-M   'P 1'
#
loop_
_entity.id
_entity.type
_entity.pdbx_description
1 polymer ?
#
loop_
_entity_poly.entity_id
_entity_poly.type
_entity_poly.pdbx_seq_one_letter_code
_entity_poly.pdbx_strand_id
1 'polypeptide(L)'
;MDYVAQLKNLSVEHEFFIGFDSDGCIFDTMEIKQKECFCPTLIKHFHLQAASKYAREVWEFVNLYSKTRGCNRFNAVERALDLMKERHEFKTRGIDVPHMPEMRQWIKEESKLGNPALEAKVAATHSEELTMLLAWSKEVNKVITEMVHGIPPFPGVIDVLKKAHGKADKIVVSQTPLEALTREWTENKIDHYLNAIAGQEHGTKTEHLRYAAKGKYAPNKILMVGDAPGDLKAAAGNDALFYPIIPGREEESWAKFSEEALDKFFKLEFEGKYQEELMEEFDKALPTDPHWN
;
A
#
# COMPACT_ATOMS: atom_id res chain seq x y z
N MET A 1 -9.55 18.79 -12.30
CA MET A 1 -10.03 18.73 -10.90
C MET A 1 -8.83 18.99 -10.01
N ASP A 2 -8.93 19.87 -9.01
CA ASP A 2 -7.82 20.12 -8.08
C ASP A 2 -7.95 19.13 -6.90
N TYR A 3 -7.30 17.98 -7.02
CA TYR A 3 -7.34 16.91 -6.02
C TYR A 3 -6.76 17.36 -4.68
N VAL A 4 -5.70 18.16 -4.69
CA VAL A 4 -5.07 18.64 -3.45
C VAL A 4 -6.00 19.61 -2.71
N ALA A 5 -6.70 20.48 -3.43
CA ALA A 5 -7.68 21.38 -2.82
C ALA A 5 -8.83 20.62 -2.12
N GLN A 6 -9.24 19.46 -2.62
CA GLN A 6 -10.28 18.64 -1.96
C GLN A 6 -9.88 18.28 -0.53
N LEU A 7 -8.64 17.83 -0.31
CA LEU A 7 -8.17 17.45 1.03
C LEU A 7 -7.93 18.68 1.92
N LYS A 8 -7.32 19.74 1.36
CA LYS A 8 -7.07 20.98 2.11
C LYS A 8 -8.36 21.62 2.61
N ASN A 9 -9.43 21.55 1.82
CA ASN A 9 -10.70 22.19 2.13
C ASN A 9 -11.66 21.31 2.95
N LEU A 10 -11.27 20.09 3.34
CA LEU A 10 -12.06 19.29 4.26
C LEU A 10 -12.33 20.05 5.55
N SER A 11 -13.62 20.18 5.89
CA SER A 11 -14.10 20.70 7.16
C SER A 11 -13.70 19.77 8.30
N VAL A 12 -13.46 20.37 9.46
CA VAL A 12 -13.39 19.64 10.72
C VAL A 12 -14.82 19.55 11.22
N GLU A 13 -15.40 18.35 11.17
CA GLU A 13 -16.78 18.09 11.64
C GLU A 13 -16.77 17.43 13.01
N HIS A 14 -15.69 16.74 13.34
CA HIS A 14 -15.54 15.96 14.56
C HIS A 14 -14.21 16.24 15.28
N GLU A 15 -14.09 15.73 16.50
CA GLU A 15 -12.93 16.02 17.36
C GLU A 15 -11.67 15.25 16.96
N PHE A 16 -11.84 14.08 16.32
CA PHE A 16 -10.76 13.18 15.94
C PHE A 16 -10.67 13.03 14.43
N PHE A 17 -9.54 12.52 13.95
CA PHE A 17 -9.30 12.19 12.55
C PHE A 17 -8.74 10.77 12.42
N ILE A 18 -9.25 9.99 11.47
CA ILE A 18 -8.72 8.67 11.13
C ILE A 18 -8.48 8.56 9.62
N GLY A 19 -7.23 8.33 9.23
CA GLY A 19 -6.86 7.90 7.89
C GLY A 19 -6.82 6.38 7.82
N PHE A 20 -7.47 5.79 6.81
CA PHE A 20 -7.42 4.35 6.55
C PHE A 20 -6.69 4.09 5.25
N ASP A 21 -5.65 3.26 5.27
CA ASP A 21 -5.24 2.60 4.04
C ASP A 21 -6.37 1.69 3.51
N SER A 22 -6.35 1.37 2.22
CA SER A 22 -7.39 0.56 1.57
C SER A 22 -6.95 -0.88 1.34
N ASP A 23 -5.84 -1.08 0.64
CA ASP A 23 -5.45 -2.38 0.09
C ASP A 23 -4.63 -3.16 1.12
N GLY A 24 -5.10 -4.33 1.56
CA GLY A 24 -4.44 -5.07 2.64
C GLY A 24 -4.74 -4.52 4.04
N CYS A 25 -5.45 -3.40 4.13
CA CYS A 25 -5.93 -2.80 5.36
C CYS A 25 -7.46 -2.95 5.50
N ILE A 26 -8.25 -2.37 4.59
CA ILE A 26 -9.72 -2.44 4.61
C ILE A 26 -10.21 -3.67 3.85
N PHE A 27 -9.58 -3.98 2.72
CA PHE A 27 -9.94 -5.10 1.85
C PHE A 27 -8.77 -6.07 1.72
N ASP A 28 -9.07 -7.37 1.59
CA ASP A 28 -8.06 -8.42 1.28
C ASP A 28 -7.68 -8.44 -0.21
N THR A 29 -7.37 -7.27 -0.76
CA THR A 29 -7.07 -7.09 -2.17
C THR A 29 -5.58 -7.23 -2.46
N MET A 30 -4.69 -7.04 -1.47
CA MET A 30 -3.25 -7.11 -1.68
C MET A 30 -2.80 -8.51 -2.11
N GLU A 31 -3.32 -9.55 -1.46
CA GLU A 31 -3.00 -10.95 -1.76
C GLU A 31 -3.28 -11.30 -3.23
N ILE A 32 -4.53 -11.13 -3.67
CA ILE A 32 -4.94 -11.43 -5.04
C ILE A 32 -4.25 -10.52 -6.08
N LYS A 33 -4.10 -9.22 -5.79
CA LYS A 33 -3.37 -8.30 -6.69
C LYS A 33 -1.95 -8.82 -6.90
N GLN A 34 -1.22 -9.12 -5.83
CA GLN A 34 0.19 -9.51 -5.95
C GLN A 34 0.38 -10.91 -6.54
N LYS A 35 -0.41 -11.90 -6.09
CA LYS A 35 -0.25 -13.31 -6.49
C LYS A 35 -0.79 -13.61 -7.88
N GLU A 36 -1.89 -12.97 -8.26
CA GLU A 36 -2.63 -13.31 -9.48
C GLU A 36 -2.51 -12.25 -10.59
N CYS A 37 -2.16 -10.99 -10.26
CA CYS A 37 -2.00 -9.93 -11.26
C CYS A 37 -0.53 -9.55 -11.48
N PHE A 38 0.19 -9.17 -10.42
CA PHE A 38 1.56 -8.66 -10.54
C PHE A 38 2.58 -9.77 -10.81
N CYS A 39 2.58 -10.84 -10.02
CA CYS A 39 3.59 -11.88 -10.15
C CYS A 39 3.51 -12.65 -11.49
N PRO A 40 2.32 -13.07 -11.98
CA PRO A 40 2.25 -13.80 -13.24
C PRO A 40 2.67 -12.96 -14.44
N THR A 41 2.31 -11.66 -14.43
CA THR A 41 2.74 -10.72 -15.47
C THR A 41 4.24 -10.44 -15.38
N LEU A 42 4.83 -10.34 -14.18
CA LEU A 42 6.29 -10.25 -14.02
C LEU A 42 6.98 -11.46 -14.64
N ILE A 43 6.54 -12.67 -14.29
CA ILE A 43 7.11 -13.91 -14.83
C ILE A 43 7.05 -13.92 -16.36
N LYS A 44 5.93 -13.46 -16.93
CA LYS A 44 5.73 -13.36 -18.38
C LYS A 44 6.70 -12.39 -19.04
N HIS A 45 6.75 -11.14 -18.57
CA HIS A 45 7.49 -10.05 -19.22
C HIS A 45 9.01 -10.13 -19.00
N PHE A 46 9.45 -10.68 -17.87
CA PHE A 46 10.87 -10.83 -17.53
C PHE A 46 11.43 -12.23 -17.88
N HIS A 47 10.65 -13.06 -18.59
CA HIS A 47 11.04 -14.40 -19.03
C HIS A 47 11.49 -15.35 -17.91
N LEU A 48 10.82 -15.31 -16.76
CA LEU A 48 11.20 -16.06 -15.55
C LEU A 48 10.55 -17.46 -15.44
N GLN A 49 9.96 -17.98 -16.52
CA GLN A 49 9.14 -19.21 -16.51
C GLN A 49 9.91 -20.41 -15.95
N ALA A 50 11.19 -20.53 -16.29
CA ALA A 50 12.07 -21.63 -15.88
C ALA A 50 12.33 -21.68 -14.36
N ALA A 51 12.07 -20.61 -13.62
CA ALA A 51 12.12 -20.56 -12.15
C ALA A 51 10.88 -19.88 -11.55
N SER A 52 9.73 -20.02 -12.21
CA SER A 52 8.49 -19.33 -11.83
C SER A 52 8.07 -19.54 -10.37
N LYS A 53 8.28 -20.76 -9.83
CA LYS A 53 8.08 -21.04 -8.39
C LYS A 53 8.88 -20.08 -7.50
N TYR A 54 10.18 -19.95 -7.75
CA TYR A 54 11.08 -19.14 -6.93
C TYR A 54 10.91 -17.65 -7.19
N ALA A 55 10.54 -17.26 -8.42
CA ALA A 55 10.14 -15.90 -8.73
C ALA A 55 8.90 -15.47 -7.94
N ARG A 56 7.91 -16.37 -7.76
CA ARG A 56 6.73 -16.14 -6.91
C ARG A 56 7.11 -15.95 -5.45
N GLU A 57 7.89 -16.85 -4.89
CA GLU A 57 8.36 -16.73 -3.50
C GLU A 57 9.06 -15.38 -3.26
N VAL A 58 9.97 -14.97 -4.16
CA VAL A 58 10.63 -13.66 -4.07
C VAL A 58 9.64 -12.51 -4.17
N TRP A 59 8.72 -12.55 -5.14
CA TRP A 59 7.74 -11.49 -5.33
C TRP A 59 6.83 -11.31 -4.12
N GLU A 60 6.34 -12.42 -3.55
CA GLU A 60 5.49 -12.43 -2.36
C GLU A 60 6.24 -11.91 -1.14
N PHE A 61 7.50 -12.31 -0.93
CA PHE A 61 8.31 -11.73 0.15
C PHE A 61 8.45 -10.22 0.00
N VAL A 62 8.82 -9.73 -1.18
CA VAL A 62 9.02 -8.29 -1.42
C VAL A 62 7.73 -7.50 -1.20
N ASN A 63 6.59 -7.99 -1.68
CA ASN A 63 5.37 -7.20 -1.75
C ASN A 63 4.37 -7.47 -0.63
N LEU A 64 4.41 -8.64 0.02
CA LEU A 64 3.43 -9.05 1.02
C LEU A 64 4.07 -9.28 2.40
N TYR A 65 5.22 -9.94 2.48
CA TYR A 65 5.70 -10.55 3.73
C TYR A 65 7.06 -10.06 4.21
N SER A 66 7.41 -8.80 3.96
CA SER A 66 8.67 -8.20 4.41
C SER A 66 8.54 -6.69 4.65
N LYS A 67 9.63 -6.06 5.14
CA LYS A 67 9.70 -4.61 5.33
C LYS A 67 9.59 -3.78 4.04
N THR A 68 9.51 -4.42 2.86
CA THR A 68 9.21 -3.74 1.59
C THR A 68 7.74 -3.85 1.17
N ARG A 69 6.86 -4.42 2.02
CA ARG A 69 5.42 -4.48 1.77
C ARG A 69 4.85 -3.12 1.36
N GLY A 70 3.99 -3.13 0.35
CA GLY A 70 3.31 -1.93 -0.15
C GLY A 70 4.24 -0.89 -0.81
N CYS A 71 5.50 -1.23 -1.11
CA CYS A 71 6.39 -0.32 -1.82
C CYS A 71 5.94 -0.10 -3.27
N ASN A 72 6.50 0.94 -3.91
CA ASN A 72 6.18 1.24 -5.30
C ASN A 72 6.53 0.05 -6.21
N ARG A 73 5.65 -0.26 -7.17
CA ARG A 73 5.79 -1.42 -8.07
C ARG A 73 7.13 -1.51 -8.80
N PHE A 74 7.76 -0.38 -9.15
CA PHE A 74 9.04 -0.38 -9.86
C PHE A 74 10.21 -0.64 -8.89
N ASN A 75 10.14 -0.11 -7.68
CA ASN A 75 11.08 -0.46 -6.61
C ASN A 75 10.94 -1.94 -6.22
N ALA A 76 9.72 -2.47 -6.23
CA ALA A 76 9.47 -3.90 -6.00
C ALA A 76 10.11 -4.76 -7.09
N VAL A 77 10.00 -4.39 -8.37
CA VAL A 77 10.71 -5.06 -9.47
C VAL A 77 12.22 -5.03 -9.25
N GLU A 78 12.80 -3.87 -8.95
CA GLU A 78 14.24 -3.76 -8.68
C GLU A 78 14.68 -4.73 -7.58
N ARG A 79 14.02 -4.68 -6.42
CA ARG A 79 14.34 -5.53 -5.27
C ARG A 79 14.15 -7.01 -5.57
N ALA A 80 13.08 -7.36 -6.30
CA ALA A 80 12.80 -8.74 -6.67
C ALA A 80 13.87 -9.30 -7.61
N LEU A 81 14.33 -8.53 -8.61
CA LEU A 81 15.41 -8.95 -9.50
C LEU A 81 16.73 -9.15 -8.75
N ASP A 82 17.05 -8.27 -7.81
CA ASP A 82 18.25 -8.41 -6.97
C ASP A 82 18.22 -9.71 -6.14
N LEU A 83 17.10 -9.99 -5.48
CA LEU A 83 16.93 -11.22 -4.71
C LEU A 83 16.93 -12.47 -5.60
N MET A 84 16.29 -12.44 -6.77
CA MET A 84 16.32 -13.55 -7.72
C MET A 84 17.74 -13.86 -8.20
N LYS A 85 18.55 -12.83 -8.44
CA LYS A 85 19.95 -12.98 -8.86
C LYS A 85 20.82 -13.66 -7.80
N GLU A 86 20.51 -13.45 -6.52
CA GLU A 86 21.21 -14.08 -5.38
C GLU A 86 20.78 -15.55 -5.17
N ARG A 87 19.59 -15.95 -5.61
CA ARG A 87 19.06 -17.30 -5.40
C ARG A 87 19.76 -18.35 -6.25
N HIS A 88 20.16 -19.45 -5.60
CA HIS A 88 20.92 -20.53 -6.23
C HIS A 88 20.15 -21.23 -7.36
N GLU A 89 18.82 -21.27 -7.31
CA GLU A 89 17.98 -21.92 -8.31
C GLU A 89 18.02 -21.22 -9.67
N PHE A 90 18.19 -19.89 -9.70
CA PHE A 90 18.36 -19.14 -10.94
C PHE A 90 19.71 -19.46 -11.58
N LYS A 91 20.78 -19.46 -10.77
CA LYS A 91 22.13 -19.79 -11.23
C LYS A 91 22.26 -21.23 -11.72
N THR A 92 21.76 -22.19 -10.96
CA THR A 92 21.86 -23.63 -11.31
C THR A 92 21.04 -24.01 -12.55
N ARG A 93 19.97 -23.27 -12.84
CA ARG A 93 19.16 -23.43 -14.06
C ARG A 93 19.67 -22.63 -15.26
N GLY A 94 20.76 -21.88 -15.10
CA GLY A 94 21.31 -21.03 -16.17
C GLY A 94 20.38 -19.90 -16.60
N ILE A 95 19.54 -19.42 -15.68
CA ILE A 95 18.60 -18.32 -15.94
C ILE A 95 19.34 -17.00 -15.74
N ASP A 96 19.42 -16.19 -16.78
CA ASP A 96 19.96 -14.83 -16.70
C ASP A 96 18.87 -13.87 -16.21
N VAL A 97 19.02 -13.37 -14.98
CA VAL A 97 18.07 -12.42 -14.40
C VAL A 97 18.37 -11.02 -14.95
N PRO A 98 17.39 -10.34 -15.59
CA PRO A 98 17.61 -9.03 -16.19
C PRO A 98 18.22 -8.01 -15.22
N HIS A 99 19.31 -7.36 -15.62
CA HIS A 99 20.00 -6.37 -14.78
C HIS A 99 19.27 -5.03 -14.69
N MET A 100 18.54 -4.66 -15.75
CA MET A 100 17.70 -3.47 -15.86
C MET A 100 18.39 -2.13 -15.51
N PRO A 101 19.57 -1.79 -16.08
CA PRO A 101 20.29 -0.55 -15.75
C PRO A 101 19.50 0.74 -16.02
N GLU A 102 18.69 0.80 -17.08
CA GLU A 102 17.94 2.01 -17.44
C GLU A 102 16.77 2.25 -16.49
N MET A 103 16.07 1.18 -16.08
CA MET A 103 15.06 1.23 -15.02
C MET A 103 15.68 1.74 -13.72
N ARG A 104 16.83 1.21 -13.31
CA ARG A 104 17.50 1.61 -12.07
C ARG A 104 17.92 3.08 -12.10
N GLN A 105 18.41 3.55 -13.24
CA GLN A 105 18.70 4.97 -13.42
C GLN A 105 17.43 5.81 -13.34
N TRP A 106 16.37 5.42 -14.03
CA TRP A 106 15.09 6.13 -14.00
C TRP A 106 14.48 6.20 -12.60
N ILE A 107 14.51 5.09 -11.83
CA ILE A 107 14.05 5.05 -10.44
C ILE A 107 14.77 6.08 -9.56
N LYS A 108 16.07 6.29 -9.78
CA LYS A 108 16.87 7.28 -9.02
C LYS A 108 16.57 8.73 -9.41
N GLU A 109 16.22 8.98 -10.67
CA GLU A 109 15.98 10.32 -11.22
C GLU A 109 14.54 10.80 -11.01
N GLU A 110 13.57 9.88 -11.05
CA GLU A 110 12.14 10.22 -11.06
C GLU A 110 11.55 10.34 -9.66
N SER A 111 10.92 11.48 -9.40
CA SER A 111 10.25 11.79 -8.14
C SER A 111 8.84 11.17 -8.01
N LYS A 112 8.18 10.88 -9.14
CA LYS A 112 6.82 10.36 -9.24
C LYS A 112 6.79 9.08 -10.07
N LEU A 113 7.15 7.98 -9.43
CA LEU A 113 7.20 6.66 -10.05
C LEU A 113 5.80 6.13 -10.38
N GLY A 114 5.39 6.31 -11.64
CA GLY A 114 4.09 5.86 -12.16
C GLY A 114 4.11 5.70 -13.67
N ASN A 115 3.05 5.08 -14.22
CA ASN A 115 2.93 4.87 -15.67
C ASN A 115 3.07 6.14 -16.50
N PRO A 116 2.47 7.30 -16.14
CA PRO A 116 2.63 8.52 -16.93
C PRO A 116 4.09 9.00 -17.04
N ALA A 117 4.86 8.91 -15.95
CA ALA A 117 6.28 9.26 -15.95
C ALA A 117 7.11 8.27 -16.77
N LEU A 118 6.80 6.97 -16.66
CA LEU A 118 7.47 5.93 -17.45
C LEU A 118 7.15 6.07 -18.95
N GLU A 119 5.91 6.38 -19.31
CA GLU A 119 5.50 6.67 -20.70
C GLU A 119 6.28 7.84 -21.29
N ALA A 120 6.42 8.94 -20.54
CA ALA A 120 7.20 10.09 -20.96
C ALA A 120 8.69 9.73 -21.14
N LYS A 121 9.27 8.94 -20.22
CA LYS A 121 10.66 8.49 -20.32
C LYS A 121 10.86 7.58 -21.55
N VAL A 122 9.97 6.62 -21.78
CA VAL A 122 9.99 5.74 -22.97
C VAL A 122 9.89 6.54 -24.26
N ALA A 123 8.98 7.52 -24.33
CA ALA A 123 8.84 8.38 -25.50
C ALA A 123 10.08 9.24 -25.78
N ALA A 124 10.81 9.63 -24.73
CA ALA A 124 12.01 10.46 -24.85
C ALA A 124 13.28 9.65 -25.20
N THR A 125 13.39 8.40 -24.73
CA THR A 125 14.61 7.60 -24.91
C THR A 125 14.50 6.51 -25.96
N HIS A 126 13.28 6.07 -26.30
CA HIS A 126 13.01 4.89 -27.13
C HIS A 126 13.69 3.60 -26.60
N SER A 127 13.90 3.53 -25.29
CA SER A 127 14.51 2.39 -24.60
C SER A 127 13.67 1.12 -24.72
N GLU A 128 14.25 0.03 -25.21
CA GLU A 128 13.60 -1.28 -25.25
C GLU A 128 13.32 -1.81 -23.84
N GLU A 129 14.27 -1.61 -22.92
CA GLU A 129 14.16 -2.03 -21.52
C GLU A 129 12.97 -1.35 -20.82
N LEU A 130 12.88 -0.02 -20.92
CA LEU A 130 11.78 0.74 -20.32
C LEU A 130 10.46 0.49 -21.04
N THR A 131 10.49 0.18 -22.34
CA THR A 131 9.30 -0.21 -23.11
C THR A 131 8.73 -1.53 -22.58
N MET A 132 9.57 -2.53 -22.30
CA MET A 132 9.16 -3.78 -21.68
C MET A 132 8.58 -3.54 -20.27
N LEU A 133 9.26 -2.74 -19.44
CA LEU A 133 8.78 -2.41 -18.10
C LEU A 133 7.40 -1.71 -18.14
N LEU A 134 7.20 -0.81 -19.10
CA LEU A 134 5.92 -0.14 -19.31
C LEU A 134 4.83 -1.12 -19.75
N ALA A 135 5.17 -2.05 -20.65
CA ALA A 135 4.24 -3.09 -21.10
C ALA A 135 3.80 -3.99 -19.93
N TRP A 136 4.73 -4.40 -19.07
CA TRP A 136 4.42 -5.10 -17.82
C TRP A 136 3.47 -4.29 -16.94
N SER A 137 3.80 -3.03 -16.63
CA SER A 137 3.02 -2.22 -15.71
C SER A 137 1.61 -1.89 -16.24
N LYS A 138 1.45 -1.77 -17.56
CA LYS A 138 0.13 -1.62 -18.21
C LYS A 138 -0.67 -2.92 -18.16
N GLU A 139 -0.04 -4.07 -18.41
CA GLU A 139 -0.71 -5.37 -18.33
C GLU A 139 -1.18 -5.66 -16.91
N VAL A 140 -0.39 -5.33 -15.89
CA VAL A 140 -0.81 -5.41 -14.48
C VAL A 140 -2.14 -4.67 -14.25
N ASN A 141 -2.25 -3.42 -14.68
CA ASN A 141 -3.47 -2.63 -14.47
C ASN A 141 -4.68 -3.25 -15.20
N LYS A 142 -4.46 -3.79 -16.39
CA LYS A 142 -5.49 -4.51 -17.14
C LYS A 142 -5.95 -5.75 -16.37
N VAL A 143 -5.03 -6.61 -15.93
CA VAL A 143 -5.36 -7.85 -15.21
C VAL A 143 -6.06 -7.55 -13.88
N ILE A 144 -5.63 -6.53 -13.13
CA ILE A 144 -6.32 -6.10 -11.89
C ILE A 144 -7.77 -5.74 -12.18
N THR A 145 -8.03 -4.99 -13.26
CA THR A 145 -9.39 -4.57 -13.62
C THR A 145 -10.29 -5.75 -13.98
N GLU A 146 -9.73 -6.79 -14.60
CA GLU A 146 -10.47 -7.99 -15.01
C GLU A 146 -10.68 -8.97 -13.84
N MET A 147 -9.72 -9.05 -12.91
CA MET A 147 -9.63 -10.12 -11.92
C MET A 147 -10.12 -9.73 -10.53
N VAL A 148 -9.96 -8.46 -10.12
CA VAL A 148 -10.18 -8.03 -8.74
C VAL A 148 -11.50 -7.28 -8.60
N HIS A 149 -12.53 -7.99 -8.13
CA HIS A 149 -13.88 -7.47 -7.88
C HIS A 149 -14.61 -8.34 -6.83
N GLY A 150 -15.68 -7.82 -6.21
CA GLY A 150 -16.50 -8.58 -5.27
C GLY A 150 -15.83 -8.95 -3.94
N ILE A 151 -14.75 -8.25 -3.56
CA ILE A 151 -14.02 -8.50 -2.32
C ILE A 151 -14.64 -7.66 -1.20
N PRO A 152 -15.20 -8.28 -0.14
CA PRO A 152 -15.75 -7.55 0.99
C PRO A 152 -14.64 -6.94 1.86
N PRO A 153 -14.96 -5.94 2.70
CA PRO A 153 -14.04 -5.51 3.75
C PRO A 153 -13.73 -6.65 4.71
N PHE A 154 -12.58 -6.60 5.37
CA PHE A 154 -12.28 -7.52 6.47
C PHE A 154 -13.39 -7.48 7.56
N PRO A 155 -13.69 -8.63 8.19
CA PRO A 155 -14.53 -8.66 9.38
C PRO A 155 -14.08 -7.61 10.42
N GLY A 156 -15.04 -6.89 11.01
CA GLY A 156 -14.80 -5.83 12.00
C GLY A 156 -14.61 -4.41 11.42
N VAL A 157 -14.27 -4.26 10.14
CA VAL A 157 -14.11 -2.92 9.51
C VAL A 157 -15.37 -2.08 9.65
N ILE A 158 -16.51 -2.64 9.26
CA ILE A 158 -17.80 -1.93 9.25
C ILE A 158 -18.18 -1.49 10.66
N ASP A 159 -17.88 -2.31 11.67
CA ASP A 159 -18.18 -1.99 13.07
C ASP A 159 -17.31 -0.83 13.57
N VAL A 160 -16.04 -0.79 13.18
CA VAL A 160 -15.16 0.36 13.47
C VAL A 160 -15.66 1.63 12.77
N LEU A 161 -16.01 1.55 11.48
CA LEU A 161 -16.53 2.71 10.73
C LEU A 161 -17.81 3.28 11.38
N LYS A 162 -18.71 2.40 11.84
CA LYS A 162 -19.91 2.79 12.59
C LYS A 162 -19.58 3.36 13.97
N LYS A 163 -18.67 2.74 14.72
CA LYS A 163 -18.28 3.19 16.08
C LYS A 163 -17.56 4.53 16.06
N ALA A 164 -16.84 4.83 14.98
CA ALA A 164 -16.18 6.12 14.74
C ALA A 164 -17.12 7.18 14.13
N HIS A 165 -18.34 6.82 13.71
CA HIS A 165 -19.32 7.78 13.19
C HIS A 165 -19.69 8.81 14.27
N GLY A 166 -19.71 10.09 13.90
CA GLY A 166 -19.98 11.19 14.83
C GLY A 166 -18.83 11.54 15.79
N LYS A 167 -17.71 10.83 15.73
CA LYS A 167 -16.54 11.05 16.61
C LYS A 167 -15.26 11.41 15.85
N ALA A 168 -15.10 10.90 14.64
CA ALA A 168 -13.94 11.16 13.81
C ALA A 168 -14.29 11.46 12.36
N ASP A 169 -13.59 12.45 11.79
CA ASP A 169 -13.50 12.63 10.34
C ASP A 169 -12.60 11.54 9.76
N LYS A 170 -13.01 10.95 8.64
CA LYS A 170 -12.42 9.73 8.10
C LYS A 170 -12.11 9.89 6.62
N ILE A 171 -10.91 9.51 6.20
CA ILE A 171 -10.55 9.46 4.78
C ILE A 171 -9.87 8.14 4.42
N VAL A 172 -9.91 7.79 3.14
CA VAL A 172 -8.97 6.81 2.58
C VAL A 172 -7.63 7.49 2.31
N VAL A 173 -6.53 6.81 2.62
CA VAL A 173 -5.15 7.22 2.39
C VAL A 173 -4.44 6.12 1.61
N SER A 174 -4.52 6.15 0.28
CA SER A 174 -3.96 5.08 -0.56
C SER A 174 -3.17 5.60 -1.75
N GLN A 175 -2.24 4.77 -2.26
CA GLN A 175 -1.50 5.00 -3.51
C GLN A 175 -2.16 4.32 -4.72
N THR A 176 -3.34 3.74 -4.54
CA THR A 176 -4.12 3.11 -5.62
C THR A 176 -4.83 4.22 -6.43
N PRO A 177 -5.04 4.03 -7.75
CA PRO A 177 -5.82 4.97 -8.56
C PRO A 177 -7.18 5.29 -7.93
N LEU A 178 -7.54 6.58 -7.86
CA LEU A 178 -8.79 7.05 -7.27
C LEU A 178 -10.03 6.35 -7.84
N GLU A 179 -10.05 6.10 -9.15
CA GLU A 179 -11.14 5.39 -9.81
C GLU A 179 -11.35 3.98 -9.22
N ALA A 180 -10.26 3.23 -9.01
CA ALA A 180 -10.33 1.88 -8.47
C ALA A 180 -10.80 1.90 -7.01
N LEU A 181 -10.26 2.81 -6.19
CA LEU A 181 -10.70 3.01 -4.81
C LEU A 181 -12.18 3.37 -4.73
N THR A 182 -12.63 4.32 -5.55
CA THR A 182 -14.04 4.76 -5.56
C THR A 182 -14.96 3.58 -5.91
N ARG A 183 -14.59 2.77 -6.91
CA ARG A 183 -15.33 1.57 -7.28
C ARG A 183 -15.39 0.56 -6.13
N GLU A 184 -14.25 0.18 -5.55
CA GLU A 184 -14.16 -0.82 -4.47
C GLU A 184 -14.99 -0.41 -3.23
N TRP A 185 -14.91 0.86 -2.82
CA TRP A 185 -15.64 1.38 -1.65
C TRP A 185 -17.14 1.51 -1.90
N THR A 186 -17.55 1.97 -3.09
CA THR A 186 -18.98 2.08 -3.47
C THR A 186 -19.62 0.72 -3.73
N GLU A 187 -18.90 -0.23 -4.35
CA GLU A 187 -19.38 -1.62 -4.55
C GLU A 187 -19.76 -2.29 -3.23
N ASN A 188 -18.95 -2.03 -2.20
CA ASN A 188 -19.17 -2.51 -0.84
C ASN A 188 -20.13 -1.64 0.00
N LYS A 189 -20.61 -0.51 -0.56
CA LYS A 189 -21.55 0.42 0.08
C LYS A 189 -21.05 0.95 1.43
N ILE A 190 -19.76 1.20 1.57
CA ILE A 190 -19.15 1.75 2.80
C ILE A 190 -18.50 3.13 2.59
N ASP A 191 -18.52 3.64 1.36
CA ASP A 191 -18.06 4.98 0.98
C ASP A 191 -18.77 6.10 1.76
N HIS A 192 -20.06 5.94 2.06
CA HIS A 192 -20.84 6.91 2.83
C HIS A 192 -20.36 7.14 4.28
N TYR A 193 -19.44 6.33 4.81
CA TYR A 193 -18.81 6.58 6.10
C TYR A 193 -17.67 7.61 6.04
N LEU A 194 -17.16 7.94 4.85
CA LEU A 194 -15.97 8.74 4.67
C LEU A 194 -16.28 10.20 4.30
N ASN A 195 -15.39 11.10 4.71
CA ASN A 195 -15.38 12.49 4.26
C ASN A 195 -14.67 12.64 2.90
N ALA A 196 -13.70 11.77 2.58
CA ALA A 196 -13.01 11.74 1.29
C ALA A 196 -12.31 10.41 0.99
N ILE A 197 -12.09 10.14 -0.29
CA ILE A 197 -11.21 9.06 -0.78
C ILE A 197 -9.99 9.72 -1.44
N ALA A 198 -8.80 9.56 -0.84
CA ALA A 198 -7.54 10.04 -1.41
C ALA A 198 -6.76 8.89 -2.07
N GLY A 199 -6.63 8.96 -3.39
CA GLY A 199 -5.83 8.03 -4.21
C GLY A 199 -4.52 8.65 -4.69
N GLN A 200 -3.81 7.97 -5.60
CA GLN A 200 -2.53 8.45 -6.14
C GLN A 200 -2.58 9.88 -6.72
N GLU A 201 -3.74 10.31 -7.23
CA GLU A 201 -3.95 11.62 -7.85
C GLU A 201 -3.91 12.76 -6.82
N HIS A 202 -4.14 12.45 -5.54
CA HIS A 202 -4.12 13.39 -4.43
C HIS A 202 -2.70 13.62 -3.86
N GLY A 203 -1.72 12.84 -4.28
CA GLY A 203 -0.33 12.93 -3.85
C GLY A 203 0.17 11.65 -3.17
N THR A 204 1.09 11.82 -2.23
CA THR A 204 1.58 10.71 -1.39
C THR A 204 0.73 10.53 -0.13
N LYS A 205 0.73 9.33 0.47
CA LYS A 205 0.08 9.06 1.78
C LYS A 205 0.44 10.10 2.85
N THR A 206 1.72 10.49 2.95
CA THR A 206 2.19 11.54 3.86
C THR A 206 1.52 12.88 3.56
N GLU A 207 1.35 13.23 2.28
CA GLU A 207 0.68 14.45 1.86
C GLU A 207 -0.82 14.41 2.12
N HIS A 208 -1.47 13.25 1.97
CA HIS A 208 -2.89 13.09 2.27
C HIS A 208 -3.18 13.47 3.72
N LEU A 209 -2.44 12.87 4.67
CA LEU A 209 -2.55 13.20 6.10
C LEU A 209 -2.17 14.66 6.38
N ARG A 210 -1.13 15.18 5.72
CA ARG A 210 -0.72 16.58 5.87
C ARG A 210 -1.83 17.55 5.49
N TYR A 211 -2.46 17.33 4.36
CA TYR A 211 -3.49 18.23 3.83
C TYR A 211 -4.82 18.08 4.56
N ALA A 212 -5.18 16.85 4.93
CA ALA A 212 -6.48 16.55 5.54
C ALA A 212 -6.50 16.80 7.05
N ALA A 213 -5.39 16.60 7.76
CA ALA A 213 -5.39 16.56 9.23
C ALA A 213 -4.35 17.47 9.92
N LYS A 214 -3.11 17.59 9.39
CA LYS A 214 -2.04 18.31 10.08
C LYS A 214 -2.39 19.79 10.29
N GLY A 215 -2.31 20.26 11.54
CA GLY A 215 -2.67 21.61 11.94
C GLY A 215 -4.18 21.86 12.10
N LYS A 216 -5.02 20.88 11.76
CA LYS A 216 -6.48 20.91 11.98
C LYS A 216 -6.88 20.14 13.24
N TYR A 217 -6.14 19.10 13.59
CA TYR A 217 -6.33 18.27 14.78
C TYR A 217 -5.04 18.24 15.62
N ALA A 218 -5.18 17.94 16.92
CA ALA A 218 -4.03 17.69 17.77
C ALA A 218 -3.34 16.37 17.37
N PRO A 219 -2.00 16.25 17.47
CA PRO A 219 -1.24 15.03 17.12
C PRO A 219 -1.85 13.73 17.68
N ASN A 220 -2.18 13.71 18.98
CA ASN A 220 -2.78 12.57 19.68
C ASN A 220 -4.26 12.30 19.32
N LYS A 221 -4.81 13.04 18.35
CA LYS A 221 -6.17 12.89 17.79
C LYS A 221 -6.16 12.58 16.30
N ILE A 222 -4.99 12.32 15.71
CA ILE A 222 -4.83 11.87 14.33
C ILE A 222 -4.35 10.43 14.40
N LEU A 223 -5.11 9.50 13.82
CA LEU A 223 -4.73 8.09 13.72
C LEU A 223 -4.62 7.68 12.25
N MET A 224 -3.52 7.03 11.89
CA MET A 224 -3.40 6.32 10.63
C MET A 224 -3.53 4.82 10.88
N VAL A 225 -4.41 4.16 10.14
CA VAL A 225 -4.63 2.71 10.19
C VAL A 225 -4.12 2.13 8.88
N GLY A 226 -3.18 1.20 8.94
CA GLY A 226 -2.58 0.62 7.73
C GLY A 226 -1.72 -0.59 8.01
N ASP A 227 -1.29 -1.26 6.96
CA ASP A 227 -0.64 -2.58 7.00
C ASP A 227 0.81 -2.56 6.47
N ALA A 228 1.26 -1.42 5.92
CA ALA A 228 2.57 -1.30 5.29
C ALA A 228 3.48 -0.28 6.00
N PRO A 229 4.82 -0.46 5.92
CA PRO A 229 5.78 0.53 6.42
C PRO A 229 5.60 1.94 5.84
N GLY A 230 5.03 2.05 4.63
CA GLY A 230 4.66 3.33 4.03
C GLY A 230 3.60 4.10 4.83
N ASP A 231 2.66 3.41 5.47
CA ASP A 231 1.62 4.00 6.32
C ASP A 231 2.19 4.50 7.64
N LEU A 232 3.04 3.69 8.28
CA LEU A 232 3.79 4.09 9.46
C LEU A 232 4.62 5.35 9.18
N LYS A 233 5.31 5.40 8.04
CA LYS A 233 6.07 6.59 7.61
C LYS A 233 5.16 7.80 7.39
N ALA A 234 3.97 7.60 6.81
CA ALA A 234 3.00 8.67 6.61
C ALA A 234 2.48 9.22 7.94
N ALA A 235 2.20 8.36 8.91
CA ALA A 235 1.79 8.72 10.26
C ALA A 235 2.90 9.55 10.95
N ALA A 236 4.12 9.01 10.99
CA ALA A 236 5.27 9.66 11.61
C ALA A 236 5.59 11.03 10.99
N GLY A 237 5.52 11.16 9.65
CA GLY A 237 5.74 12.44 8.97
C GLY A 237 4.70 13.52 9.29
N ASN A 238 3.58 13.15 9.92
CA ASN A 238 2.50 14.05 10.30
C ASN A 238 2.23 14.10 11.80
N ASP A 239 3.15 13.56 12.62
CA ASP A 239 3.00 13.49 14.07
C ASP A 239 1.69 12.77 14.49
N ALA A 240 1.23 11.84 13.65
CA ALA A 240 0.02 11.06 13.89
C ALA A 240 0.35 9.74 14.59
N LEU A 241 -0.61 9.24 15.36
CA LEU A 241 -0.59 7.88 15.90
C LEU A 241 -0.74 6.87 14.76
N PHE A 242 -0.25 5.65 14.97
CA PHE A 242 -0.35 4.56 14.00
C PHE A 242 -0.94 3.29 14.63
N TYR A 243 -1.95 2.72 13.98
CA TYR A 243 -2.49 1.41 14.31
C TYR A 243 -2.18 0.43 13.16
N PRO A 244 -1.42 -0.65 13.42
CA PRO A 244 -1.05 -1.58 12.38
C PRO A 244 -2.14 -2.63 12.17
N ILE A 245 -2.47 -2.90 10.90
CA ILE A 245 -3.13 -4.13 10.47
C ILE A 245 -2.03 -5.13 10.15
N ILE A 246 -1.92 -6.20 10.93
CA ILE A 246 -0.79 -7.12 10.86
C ILE A 246 -1.02 -8.11 9.70
N PRO A 247 -0.11 -8.19 8.71
CA PRO A 247 -0.26 -9.13 7.59
C PRO A 247 -0.37 -10.58 8.05
N GLY A 248 -1.36 -11.30 7.53
CA GLY A 248 -1.71 -12.67 7.94
C GLY A 248 -2.48 -12.77 9.27
N ARG A 249 -2.79 -11.64 9.92
CA ARG A 249 -3.61 -11.52 11.13
C ARG A 249 -4.55 -10.32 11.03
N GLU A 250 -5.06 -10.04 9.83
CA GLU A 250 -5.86 -8.86 9.52
C GLU A 250 -7.15 -8.85 10.34
N GLU A 251 -7.86 -9.98 10.40
CA GLU A 251 -9.11 -10.11 11.17
C GLU A 251 -8.88 -9.93 12.68
N GLU A 252 -7.80 -10.49 13.22
CA GLU A 252 -7.41 -10.30 14.63
C GLU A 252 -7.09 -8.82 14.91
N SER A 253 -6.41 -8.16 13.98
CA SER A 253 -6.07 -6.74 14.06
C SER A 253 -7.33 -5.88 14.07
N TRP A 254 -8.32 -6.18 13.24
CA TRP A 254 -9.60 -5.47 13.21
C TRP A 254 -10.46 -5.74 14.44
N ALA A 255 -10.48 -6.98 14.94
CA ALA A 255 -11.17 -7.33 16.18
C ALA A 255 -10.58 -6.53 17.36
N LYS A 256 -9.26 -6.55 17.55
CA LYS A 256 -8.57 -5.76 18.59
C LYS A 256 -8.81 -4.27 18.43
N PHE A 257 -8.89 -3.76 17.20
CA PHE A 257 -9.17 -2.35 16.97
C PHE A 257 -10.57 -1.97 17.45
N SER A 258 -11.57 -2.75 17.04
CA SER A 258 -12.98 -2.54 17.36
C SER A 258 -13.25 -2.64 18.86
N GLU A 259 -12.70 -3.68 19.50
CA GLU A 259 -12.98 -4.03 20.90
C GLU A 259 -12.19 -3.17 21.89
N GLU A 260 -10.99 -2.72 21.53
CA GLU A 260 -10.07 -2.08 22.46
C GLU A 260 -9.48 -0.78 21.90
N ALA A 261 -8.73 -0.85 20.80
CA ALA A 261 -7.81 0.23 20.43
C ALA A 261 -8.53 1.52 20.04
N LEU A 262 -9.72 1.43 19.44
CA LEU A 262 -10.51 2.60 19.05
C LEU A 262 -11.02 3.38 20.27
N ASP A 263 -11.42 2.69 21.34
CA ASP A 263 -11.85 3.36 22.56
C ASP A 263 -10.66 4.00 23.29
N LYS A 264 -9.48 3.36 23.28
CA LYS A 264 -8.25 3.97 23.79
C LYS A 264 -7.89 5.24 23.03
N PHE A 265 -8.03 5.23 21.70
CA PHE A 265 -7.81 6.42 20.87
C PHE A 265 -8.73 7.57 21.26
N PHE A 266 -10.05 7.32 21.37
CA PHE A 266 -10.99 8.37 21.75
C PHE A 266 -10.84 8.87 23.20
N LYS A 267 -10.25 8.07 24.09
CA LYS A 267 -9.94 8.46 25.47
C LYS A 267 -8.56 9.10 25.64
N LEU A 268 -7.79 9.25 24.56
CA LEU A 268 -6.40 9.73 24.58
C LEU A 268 -5.46 8.82 25.40
N GLU A 269 -5.77 7.51 25.43
CA GLU A 269 -5.00 6.46 26.11
C GLU A 269 -4.21 5.57 25.13
N PHE A 270 -4.19 5.93 23.84
CA PHE A 270 -3.52 5.16 22.79
C PHE A 270 -2.02 5.41 22.74
N GLU A 271 -1.60 6.67 22.92
CA GLU A 271 -0.20 7.09 22.85
C GLU A 271 0.64 6.52 24.01
N GLY A 272 1.94 6.31 23.77
CA GLY A 272 2.88 5.75 24.72
C GLY A 272 2.92 4.23 24.66
N LYS A 273 2.94 3.58 25.83
CA LYS A 273 3.19 2.14 25.95
C LYS A 273 2.29 1.27 25.06
N TYR A 274 1.02 1.63 24.90
CA TYR A 274 0.09 0.85 24.09
C TYR A 274 0.46 0.87 22.60
N GLN A 275 0.74 2.04 22.04
CA GLN A 275 1.23 2.14 20.66
C GLN A 275 2.61 1.48 20.51
N GLU A 276 3.52 1.63 21.47
CA GLU A 276 4.85 1.00 21.43
C GLU A 276 4.75 -0.53 21.28
N GLU A 277 3.87 -1.18 22.05
CA GLU A 277 3.62 -2.63 21.96
C GLU A 277 3.09 -3.03 20.57
N LEU A 278 2.14 -2.26 20.01
CA LEU A 278 1.64 -2.49 18.65
C LEU A 278 2.75 -2.35 17.60
N MET A 279 3.66 -1.39 17.78
CA MET A 279 4.78 -1.18 16.83
C MET A 279 5.78 -2.32 16.88
N GLU A 280 6.05 -2.86 18.08
CA GLU A 280 6.91 -4.05 18.21
C GLU A 280 6.30 -5.28 17.54
N GLU A 281 4.99 -5.49 17.67
CA GLU A 281 4.30 -6.58 16.99
C GLU A 281 4.38 -6.41 15.47
N PHE A 282 4.20 -5.20 14.96
CA PHE A 282 4.28 -4.90 13.53
C PHE A 282 5.69 -5.12 12.98
N ASP A 283 6.73 -4.66 13.69
CA ASP A 283 8.12 -4.85 13.26
C ASP A 283 8.50 -6.34 13.21
N LYS A 284 8.04 -7.14 14.18
CA LYS A 284 8.27 -8.59 14.23
C LYS A 284 7.56 -9.35 13.10
N ALA A 285 6.40 -8.86 12.65
CA ALA A 285 5.63 -9.51 11.58
C ALA A 285 6.27 -9.36 10.19
N LEU A 286 7.15 -8.36 10.00
CA LEU A 286 7.75 -8.06 8.71
C LEU A 286 9.27 -8.28 8.73
N PRO A 287 9.76 -9.45 8.29
CA PRO A 287 11.20 -9.71 8.22
C PRO A 287 11.91 -8.80 7.21
N THR A 288 13.19 -8.51 7.47
CA THR A 288 14.07 -7.77 6.54
C THR A 288 14.66 -8.70 5.47
N ASP A 289 15.03 -9.92 5.89
CA ASP A 289 15.73 -10.90 5.06
C ASP A 289 14.83 -12.09 4.74
N PRO A 290 14.93 -12.65 3.53
CA PRO A 290 14.14 -13.81 3.15
C PRO A 290 14.66 -15.10 3.81
N HIS A 291 13.78 -16.09 3.92
CA HIS A 291 14.08 -17.37 4.59
C HIS A 291 14.93 -18.35 3.75
N TRP A 292 15.19 -18.04 2.48
CA TRP A 292 15.90 -18.92 1.53
C TRP A 292 17.36 -18.52 1.27
N ASN A 293 17.89 -17.57 2.04
CA ASN A 293 19.28 -17.16 1.98
C ASN A 293 20.15 -18.00 2.93
#